data_AF-A0AAW7KM81-F1
#
_entry.id   AF-A0AAW7KM81-F1
#
_cell.length_a   1.000
_cell.length_b   1.000
_cell.length_c   1.000
_cell.angle_alpha   90.00
_cell.angle_beta   90.00
_cell.angle_gamma   90.00
#
_symmetry.space_group_name_H-M   'P 1'
#
loop_
_entity.id
_entity.type
_entity.pdbx_description
1 polymer ?
#
loop_
_entity_poly.entity_id
_entity_poly.type
_entity_poly.pdbx_seq_one_letter_code
_entity_poly.pdbx_strand_id
1 'polypeptide(L)'
;MEAAPINNAIPDRCHQPGTAYNRLLSEAPYLPRCSDNKTAALVRPRQYAFRYPYMQVNRPDMVSWLVFDLDHDNPLVWEDENFPAPNFVVTNRKNGHSHLFYAIVPVCTSANARSKPIQFMKAVYEAMAARLGADPAYSGVLGIFPSKKT
;
A
#
# COMPACT_ATOMS: atom_id res chain seq x y z
N MET A 1 -12.50 4.47 34.42
CA MET A 1 -11.17 4.78 33.85
C MET A 1 -11.41 5.67 32.64
N GLU A 2 -11.01 6.93 32.76
CA GLU A 2 -11.30 8.00 31.82
C GLU A 2 -10.57 7.78 30.49
N ALA A 3 -11.31 7.84 29.38
CA ALA A 3 -10.75 7.66 28.05
C ALA A 3 -9.86 8.87 27.71
N ALA A 4 -8.57 8.61 27.45
CA ALA A 4 -7.65 9.64 26.99
C ALA A 4 -8.18 10.32 25.71
N PRO A 5 -8.04 11.65 25.57
CA PRO A 5 -8.51 12.35 24.39
C PRO A 5 -7.80 11.78 23.15
N ILE A 6 -8.61 11.28 22.20
CA ILE A 6 -8.22 10.86 20.86
C ILE A 6 -7.50 12.00 20.18
N ASN A 7 -6.17 12.00 20.24
CA ASN A 7 -5.36 12.99 19.54
C ASN A 7 -5.54 12.75 18.03
N ASN A 8 -6.30 13.64 17.40
CA ASN A 8 -6.84 13.56 16.05
C ASN A 8 -5.82 13.91 14.94
N ALA A 9 -4.53 14.02 15.27
CA ALA A 9 -3.50 14.43 14.33
C ALA A 9 -2.99 13.24 13.50
N ILE A 10 -2.84 13.46 12.18
CA ILE A 10 -1.99 12.62 11.33
C ILE A 10 -0.60 12.57 12.00
N PRO A 11 0.03 11.40 12.18
CA PRO A 11 1.36 11.36 12.78
C PRO A 11 2.33 12.22 11.97
N ASP A 12 3.10 13.10 12.62
CA ASP A 12 3.95 14.13 11.98
C ASP A 12 4.87 13.59 10.88
N ARG A 13 5.25 12.31 10.95
CA ARG A 13 6.07 11.59 9.96
C ARG A 13 5.45 11.58 8.55
N CYS A 14 4.13 11.67 8.45
CA CYS A 14 3.41 11.76 7.17
C CYS A 14 3.63 13.09 6.44
N HIS A 15 3.93 14.16 7.17
CA HIS A 15 4.16 15.49 6.62
C HIS A 15 5.64 15.80 6.37
N GLN A 16 6.55 14.95 6.82
CA GLN A 16 7.98 15.11 6.59
C GLN A 16 8.32 14.81 5.11
N PRO A 17 8.77 15.82 4.34
CA PRO A 17 9.11 15.64 2.94
C PRO A 17 10.27 14.63 2.79
N GLY A 18 10.26 13.87 1.69
CA GLY A 18 11.28 12.86 1.41
C GLY A 18 11.08 11.50 2.10
N THR A 19 10.10 11.37 3.01
CA THR A 19 9.75 10.07 3.59
C THR A 19 8.86 9.25 2.67
N ALA A 20 8.93 7.93 2.78
CA ALA A 20 8.02 7.03 2.07
C ALA A 20 6.54 7.34 2.41
N TYR A 21 6.24 7.73 3.66
CA TYR A 21 4.89 8.07 4.10
C TYR A 21 4.34 9.33 3.40
N ASN A 22 5.19 10.34 3.23
CA ASN A 22 4.81 11.53 2.50
C ASN A 22 4.57 11.24 1.01
N ARG A 23 5.41 10.38 0.40
CA ARG A 23 5.20 9.91 -0.97
C ARG A 23 3.87 9.16 -1.11
N LEU A 24 3.56 8.28 -0.17
CA LEU A 24 2.31 7.53 -0.19
C LEU A 24 1.09 8.47 -0.19
N LEU A 25 1.05 9.46 0.70
CA LEU A 25 -0.06 10.41 0.80
C LEU A 25 -0.14 11.39 -0.39
N SER A 26 0.98 11.73 -1.01
CA SER A 26 1.01 12.58 -2.19
C SER A 26 0.59 11.84 -3.47
N GLU A 27 0.98 10.57 -3.59
CA GLU A 27 0.65 9.72 -4.74
C GLU A 27 -0.75 9.11 -4.65
N ALA A 28 -1.32 8.93 -3.45
CA ALA A 28 -2.67 8.44 -3.27
C ALA A 28 -3.72 9.34 -3.98
N PRO A 29 -4.89 8.77 -4.34
CA PRO A 29 -6.01 9.57 -4.84
C PRO A 29 -6.37 10.71 -3.88
N TYR A 30 -7.04 11.76 -4.39
CA TYR A 30 -7.59 12.80 -3.51
C TYR A 30 -8.70 12.25 -2.60
N LEU A 31 -9.55 11.40 -3.19
CA LEU A 31 -10.66 10.70 -2.54
C LEU A 31 -10.45 9.17 -2.67
N PRO A 32 -9.47 8.59 -1.96
CA PRO A 32 -9.24 7.16 -1.99
C PRO A 32 -10.44 6.41 -1.41
N ARG A 33 -10.66 5.19 -1.93
CA ARG A 33 -11.53 4.23 -1.26
C ARG A 33 -10.87 3.76 0.04
N CYS A 34 -11.63 3.67 1.11
CA CYS A 34 -11.18 3.18 2.39
C CYS A 34 -12.26 2.37 3.08
N SER A 35 -11.87 1.49 4.01
CA SER A 35 -12.83 0.74 4.82
C SER A 35 -12.18 0.11 6.06
N ASP A 36 -13.02 -0.23 7.04
CA ASP A 36 -12.63 -1.00 8.23
C ASP A 36 -12.58 -2.52 7.97
N ASN A 37 -13.11 -2.95 6.83
CA ASN A 37 -13.16 -4.34 6.35
C ASN A 37 -12.75 -4.41 4.86
N LYS A 38 -12.55 -5.62 4.31
CA LYS A 38 -12.09 -5.83 2.92
C LYS A 38 -13.03 -5.27 1.83
N THR A 39 -14.18 -4.69 2.19
CA THR A 39 -15.23 -4.27 1.26
C THR A 39 -15.04 -2.88 0.64
N ALA A 40 -14.02 -2.10 1.04
CA ALA A 40 -13.65 -0.80 0.44
C ALA A 40 -14.84 0.18 0.21
N ALA A 41 -15.79 0.21 1.15
CA ALA A 41 -17.11 0.80 0.94
C ALA A 41 -17.15 2.34 1.05
N LEU A 42 -16.15 2.97 1.68
CA LEU A 42 -16.16 4.41 1.93
C LEU A 42 -15.24 5.14 0.96
N VAL A 43 -15.65 6.34 0.55
CA VAL A 43 -14.80 7.29 -0.17
C VAL A 43 -14.59 8.48 0.74
N ARG A 44 -13.34 8.80 1.06
CA ARG A 44 -12.98 9.86 2.01
C ARG A 44 -11.76 10.62 1.52
N PRO A 45 -11.57 11.90 1.89
CA PRO A 45 -10.32 12.60 1.61
C PRO A 45 -9.13 11.84 2.18
N ARG A 46 -8.00 11.82 1.46
CA ARG A 46 -6.78 11.07 1.84
C ARG A 46 -6.32 11.25 3.29
N GLN A 47 -6.47 12.45 3.85
CA GLN A 47 -6.16 12.78 5.25
C GLN A 47 -7.04 12.04 6.29
N TYR A 48 -8.25 11.62 5.90
CA TYR A 48 -9.13 10.81 6.74
C TYR A 48 -9.03 9.34 6.39
N ALA A 49 -8.86 9.01 5.11
CA ALA A 49 -8.73 7.64 4.62
C ALA A 49 -7.52 6.92 5.24
N PHE A 50 -6.44 7.64 5.54
CA PHE A 50 -5.25 7.09 6.19
C PHE A 50 -5.53 6.48 7.58
N ARG A 51 -6.64 6.84 8.22
CA ARG A 51 -7.03 6.31 9.52
C ARG A 51 -7.62 4.91 9.45
N TYR A 52 -8.03 4.48 8.26
CA TYR A 52 -8.67 3.19 8.04
C TYR A 52 -7.62 2.10 7.80
N PRO A 53 -7.89 0.86 8.23
CA PRO A 53 -7.01 -0.27 7.97
C PRO A 53 -6.89 -0.56 6.49
N TYR A 54 -7.91 -0.34 5.67
CA TYR A 54 -7.82 -0.53 4.22
C TYR A 54 -7.97 0.81 3.53
N MET A 55 -6.96 1.22 2.76
CA MET A 55 -7.00 2.45 1.96
C MET A 55 -6.41 2.22 0.57
N GLN A 56 -7.00 2.86 -0.42
CA GLN A 56 -6.50 2.87 -1.77
C GLN A 56 -5.19 3.65 -1.89
N VAL A 57 -4.16 2.94 -2.35
CA VAL A 57 -2.79 3.45 -2.46
C VAL A 57 -2.54 4.08 -3.83
N ASN A 58 -2.94 3.39 -4.91
CA ASN A 58 -2.71 3.84 -6.29
C ASN A 58 -3.91 4.60 -6.87
N ARG A 59 -3.64 5.52 -7.79
CA ARG A 59 -4.68 6.21 -8.56
C ARG A 59 -5.23 5.28 -9.64
N PRO A 60 -6.49 5.45 -10.06
CA PRO A 60 -7.07 4.62 -11.13
C PRO A 60 -6.24 4.62 -12.42
N ASP A 61 -5.68 5.78 -12.77
CA ASP A 61 -4.95 5.99 -14.02
C ASP A 61 -3.42 6.05 -13.83
N MET A 62 -2.93 5.79 -12.62
CA MET A 62 -1.50 5.90 -12.31
C MET A 62 -1.09 4.99 -11.15
N VAL A 63 -0.11 4.14 -11.41
CA VAL A 63 0.48 3.20 -10.44
C VAL A 63 1.82 3.76 -9.99
N SER A 64 1.90 4.12 -8.71
CA SER A 64 3.12 4.64 -8.07
C SER A 64 3.72 3.65 -7.06
N TRP A 65 2.95 2.62 -6.69
CA TRP A 65 3.31 1.62 -5.70
C TRP A 65 3.00 0.21 -6.20
N LEU A 66 3.96 -0.70 -6.10
CA LEU A 66 3.71 -2.14 -6.21
C LEU A 66 3.47 -2.67 -4.80
N VAL A 67 2.32 -3.31 -4.60
CA VAL A 67 1.89 -3.84 -3.30
C VAL A 67 1.78 -5.35 -3.45
N PHE A 68 2.52 -6.08 -2.64
CA PHE A 68 2.50 -7.55 -2.62
C PHE A 68 1.88 -8.01 -1.31
N ASP A 69 0.83 -8.82 -1.41
CA ASP A 69 0.17 -9.47 -0.27
C ASP A 69 0.81 -10.84 -0.04
N LEU A 70 1.45 -11.01 1.12
CA LEU A 70 2.13 -12.24 1.53
C LEU A 70 1.28 -12.94 2.58
N ASP A 71 0.72 -14.08 2.19
CA ASP A 71 -0.12 -14.92 3.06
C ASP A 71 0.69 -15.88 3.95
N HIS A 72 2.01 -15.73 4.03
CA HIS A 72 2.91 -16.58 4.82
C HIS A 72 3.57 -15.84 6.00
N ASP A 73 4.05 -16.59 6.98
CA ASP A 73 4.59 -16.07 8.26
C ASP A 73 5.96 -15.36 8.15
N ASN A 74 6.62 -15.38 6.99
CA ASN A 74 7.91 -14.71 6.78
C ASN A 74 7.75 -13.30 6.15
N PRO A 75 7.68 -12.21 6.93
CA PRO A 75 7.60 -10.85 6.37
C PRO A 75 8.91 -10.36 5.73
N LEU A 76 10.01 -11.09 5.89
CA LEU A 76 11.34 -10.75 5.39
C LEU A 76 11.78 -11.63 4.21
N VAL A 77 10.84 -12.33 3.56
CA VAL A 77 11.12 -13.17 2.38
C VAL A 77 11.86 -12.43 1.25
N TRP A 78 11.77 -11.09 1.22
CA TRP A 78 12.52 -10.26 0.29
C TRP A 78 14.04 -10.33 0.50
N GLU A 79 14.53 -10.56 1.73
CA GLU A 79 15.95 -10.78 2.01
C GLU A 79 16.42 -12.13 1.45
N ASP A 80 15.62 -13.19 1.66
CA ASP A 80 15.92 -14.54 1.20
C ASP A 80 15.99 -14.62 -0.34
N GLU A 81 15.09 -13.91 -1.03
CA GLU A 81 15.04 -13.82 -2.49
C GLU A 81 15.97 -12.73 -3.06
N ASN A 82 16.78 -12.09 -2.21
CA ASN A 82 17.78 -11.09 -2.57
C ASN A 82 17.19 -9.88 -3.33
N PHE A 83 15.95 -9.51 -2.98
CA PHE A 83 15.28 -8.32 -3.48
C PHE A 83 15.74 -7.06 -2.75
N PRO A 84 15.58 -5.86 -3.35
CA PRO A 84 15.85 -4.62 -2.64
C PRO A 84 14.95 -4.49 -1.40
N ALA A 85 15.41 -3.74 -0.40
CA ALA A 85 14.60 -3.47 0.78
C ALA A 85 13.30 -2.72 0.39
N PRO A 86 12.12 -3.18 0.85
CA PRO A 86 10.85 -2.51 0.59
C PRO A 86 10.78 -1.16 1.32
N ASN A 87 10.01 -0.23 0.76
CA ASN A 87 9.78 1.07 1.39
C ASN A 87 8.88 0.96 2.62
N PHE A 88 7.94 0.02 2.61
CA PHE A 88 7.15 -0.36 3.77
C PHE A 88 6.97 -1.85 3.86
N VAL A 89 6.98 -2.33 5.10
CA VAL A 89 6.51 -3.66 5.48
C VAL A 89 5.36 -3.45 6.46
N VAL A 90 4.17 -3.91 6.10
CA VAL A 90 3.02 -3.89 7.02
C VAL A 90 2.65 -5.31 7.37
N THR A 91 2.99 -5.73 8.59
CA THR A 91 2.67 -7.05 9.10
C THR A 91 1.49 -6.99 10.05
N ASN A 92 0.53 -7.90 9.86
CA ASN A 92 -0.54 -8.10 10.84
C ASN A 92 -0.06 -9.06 11.94
N ARG A 93 0.05 -8.52 13.16
CA ARG A 93 0.55 -9.24 14.34
C ARG A 93 -0.27 -10.48 14.72
N LYS A 94 -1.51 -10.62 14.24
CA LYS A 94 -2.41 -11.73 14.63
C LYS A 94 -2.29 -12.96 13.74
N ASN A 95 -2.00 -12.78 12.45
CA ASN A 95 -2.03 -13.85 11.45
C ASN A 95 -0.71 -14.01 10.69
N GLY A 96 0.32 -13.20 10.98
CA GLY A 96 1.63 -13.29 10.33
C GLY A 96 1.67 -12.71 8.91
N HIS A 97 0.51 -12.54 8.25
CA HIS A 97 0.43 -11.99 6.90
C HIS A 97 1.02 -10.59 6.82
N SER A 98 1.67 -10.30 5.70
CA SER A 98 2.39 -9.06 5.52
C SER A 98 2.22 -8.50 4.12
N HIS A 99 2.25 -7.17 4.05
CA HIS A 99 2.22 -6.45 2.78
C HIS A 99 3.56 -5.75 2.57
N LEU A 100 4.17 -6.00 1.41
CA LEU A 100 5.37 -5.30 0.98
C LEU A 100 4.99 -4.18 0.01
N PHE A 101 5.56 -3.00 0.22
CA PHE A 101 5.35 -1.84 -0.64
C PHE A 101 6.65 -1.41 -1.28
N TYR A 102 6.66 -1.40 -2.61
CA TYR A 102 7.77 -0.89 -3.41
C TYR A 102 7.34 0.35 -4.17
N ALA A 103 8.04 1.46 -3.93
CA ALA A 103 7.81 2.71 -4.64
C ALA A 103 8.47 2.64 -6.03
N ILE A 104 7.69 2.87 -7.07
CA ILE A 104 8.18 2.94 -8.45
C ILE A 104 7.99 4.34 -9.02
N VAL A 105 8.73 4.67 -10.08
CA VAL A 105 8.41 5.86 -10.88
C VAL A 105 6.98 5.71 -11.40
N PRO A 106 6.08 6.69 -11.19
CA PRO A 106 4.68 6.53 -11.52
C PRO A 106 4.46 6.12 -12.98
N VAL A 107 3.77 5.00 -13.19
CA VAL A 107 3.42 4.50 -14.52
C VAL A 107 1.96 4.86 -14.78
N CYS A 108 1.72 5.63 -15.84
CA CYS A 108 0.37 5.94 -16.28
C CYS A 108 -0.29 4.69 -16.87
N THR A 109 -1.52 4.40 -16.43
CA THR A 109 -2.35 3.26 -16.87
C THR A 109 -3.66 3.71 -17.52
N SER A 110 -3.79 5.00 -17.82
CA SER A 110 -4.95 5.54 -18.56
C SER A 110 -5.09 4.92 -19.96
N ALA A 111 -6.25 5.09 -20.59
CA ALA A 111 -6.53 4.57 -21.94
C ALA A 111 -5.52 5.05 -23.00
N ASN A 112 -4.90 6.23 -22.82
CA ASN A 112 -3.93 6.82 -23.74
C ASN A 112 -2.47 6.54 -23.34
N ALA A 113 -2.24 5.70 -22.32
CA ALA A 113 -0.91 5.43 -21.83
C ALA A 113 -0.08 4.56 -22.78
N ARG A 114 1.25 4.67 -22.68
CA ARG A 114 2.17 3.87 -23.47
C ARG A 114 2.14 2.42 -23.00
N SER A 115 1.96 1.49 -23.93
CA SER A 115 1.89 0.05 -23.64
C SER A 115 3.20 -0.51 -23.08
N LYS A 116 4.36 -0.06 -23.57
CA LYS A 116 5.68 -0.58 -23.15
C LYS A 116 5.95 -0.43 -21.63
N PRO A 117 5.82 0.75 -21.01
CA PRO A 117 5.95 0.88 -19.55
C PRO A 117 4.97 0.02 -18.75
N ILE A 118 3.72 -0.09 -19.21
CA ILE A 118 2.69 -0.90 -18.53
C ILE A 118 3.07 -2.38 -18.57
N GLN A 119 3.48 -2.89 -19.73
CA GLN A 119 3.90 -4.27 -19.89
C GLN A 119 5.15 -4.57 -19.05
N PHE A 120 6.12 -3.66 -19.04
CA PHE A 120 7.32 -3.81 -18.21
C PHE A 120 6.98 -3.85 -16.71
N MET A 121 6.13 -2.93 -16.24
CA MET A 121 5.67 -2.91 -14.85
C MET A 121 4.95 -4.22 -14.48
N LYS A 122 4.08 -4.72 -15.35
CA LYS A 122 3.37 -6.00 -15.14
C LYS A 122 4.33 -7.18 -15.10
N ALA A 123 5.28 -7.26 -16.03
CA ALA A 123 6.28 -8.34 -16.06
C ALA A 123 7.15 -8.34 -14.78
N VAL A 124 7.55 -7.16 -14.30
CA VAL A 124 8.28 -7.03 -13.02
C VAL A 124 7.40 -7.47 -11.85
N TYR A 125 6.13 -7.04 -11.82
CA TYR A 125 5.20 -7.44 -10.78
C TYR A 125 4.99 -8.95 -10.74
N GLU A 126 4.74 -9.59 -11.88
CA GLU A 126 4.55 -11.04 -12.01
C GLU A 126 5.80 -11.81 -11.58
N ALA A 127 7.00 -11.38 -12.02
CA ALA A 127 8.26 -12.02 -11.64
C ALA A 127 8.55 -11.90 -10.14
N MET A 128 8.27 -10.73 -9.54
CA MET A 128 8.43 -10.53 -8.10
C MET A 128 7.39 -11.32 -7.31
N ALA A 129 6.12 -11.28 -7.71
CA ALA A 129 5.04 -12.00 -7.04
C ALA A 129 5.30 -13.52 -7.02
N ALA A 130 5.77 -14.08 -8.15
CA ALA A 130 6.09 -15.50 -8.25
C ALA A 130 7.21 -15.94 -7.31
N ARG A 131 8.25 -15.10 -7.13
CA ARG A 131 9.36 -15.40 -6.21
C ARG A 131 9.01 -15.16 -4.75
N LEU A 132 8.26 -14.09 -4.47
CA LEU A 132 7.80 -13.76 -3.13
C LEU A 132 6.65 -14.67 -2.66
N GLY A 133 6.07 -15.50 -3.52
CA GLY A 133 4.89 -16.30 -3.19
C GLY A 133 3.64 -15.46 -2.90
N ALA A 134 3.56 -14.25 -3.49
CA ALA A 134 2.46 -13.32 -3.28
C ALA A 134 1.24 -13.68 -4.15
N ASP A 135 0.04 -13.32 -3.71
CA ASP A 135 -1.18 -13.54 -4.49
C ASP A 135 -1.18 -12.68 -5.78
N PRO A 136 -1.13 -13.29 -6.98
CA PRO A 136 -1.15 -12.56 -8.25
C PRO A 136 -2.48 -11.83 -8.52
N ALA A 137 -3.57 -12.20 -7.83
CA ALA A 137 -4.87 -11.56 -7.96
C ALA A 137 -5.01 -10.25 -7.16
N TYR A 138 -3.97 -9.85 -6.41
CA TYR A 138 -4.02 -8.61 -5.65
C TYR A 138 -3.99 -7.39 -6.58
N SER A 139 -5.14 -6.74 -6.74
CA SER A 139 -5.31 -5.59 -7.64
C SER A 139 -4.67 -4.29 -7.12
N GLY A 140 -3.90 -4.31 -6.02
CA GLY A 140 -3.23 -3.13 -5.46
C GLY A 140 -4.18 -2.00 -5.02
N VAL A 141 -5.48 -2.29 -4.94
CA VAL A 141 -6.55 -1.30 -4.65
C VAL A 141 -6.64 -0.99 -3.17
N LEU A 142 -6.11 -1.83 -2.29
CA LEU A 142 -6.12 -1.61 -0.86
C LEU A 142 -4.71 -1.84 -0.35
N GLY A 143 -4.21 -0.98 0.53
CA GLY A 143 -3.09 -1.28 1.39
C GLY A 143 -3.66 -1.51 2.78
N ILE A 144 -3.20 -2.55 3.47
CA ILE A 144 -3.47 -2.66 4.90
C ILE A 144 -2.55 -1.68 5.61
N PHE A 145 -3.12 -0.71 6.32
CA PHE A 145 -2.43 0.20 7.22
C PHE A 145 -2.67 -0.23 8.67
N PRO A 146 -1.69 0.02 9.57
CA PRO A 146 -1.89 -0.21 10.98
C PRO A 146 -2.95 0.75 11.52
N SER A 147 -4.20 0.30 11.51
CA SER A 147 -5.29 0.92 12.27
C SER A 147 -5.03 0.65 13.75
N LYS A 148 -5.03 1.71 14.59
CA LYS A 148 -5.19 1.53 16.04
C LYS A 148 -6.61 1.02 16.28
N LYS A 149 -6.80 -0.31 16.36
CA LYS A 149 -7.99 -0.86 17.00
C LYS A 149 -7.76 -0.88 18.51
N THR A 150 -8.78 -0.36 19.19
CA THR A 150 -9.04 -0.25 20.62
C THR A 150 -8.52 -1.39 21.46
#